data_AF-A0A7J5A2L6-F1
#
_entry.id   AF-A0A7J5A2L6-F1
#
_cell.length_a   1.000
_cell.length_b   1.000
_cell.length_c   1.000
_cell.angle_alpha   90.00
_cell.angle_beta   90.00
_cell.angle_gamma   90.00
#
_symmetry.space_group_name_H-M   'P 1'
#
loop_
_entity.id
_entity.type
_entity.pdbx_description
1 polymer ?
#
loop_
_entity_poly.entity_id
_entity_poly.type
_entity_poly.pdbx_seq_one_letter_code
_entity_poly.pdbx_strand_id
1 'polypeptide(L)' 'MEQPTGFVLAVDAVTRHVNSARPDAPVRPERPRVARLAPTRLAAAGVLRRLADRIQPPPVAAAPRCS' A
#
# COMPACT_ATOMS: atom_id res chain seq x y z
N MET A 1 -13.08 18.08 20.12
CA MET A 1 -12.19 17.27 20.99
C MET A 1 -10.88 17.12 20.26
N GLU A 2 -9.85 17.85 20.71
CA GLU A 2 -8.45 17.59 20.37
C GLU A 2 -8.19 16.09 20.52
N GLN A 3 -7.67 15.40 19.50
CA GLN A 3 -7.33 13.98 19.60
C GLN A 3 -5.88 13.86 20.09
N PRO A 4 -5.62 13.75 21.42
CA PRO A 4 -4.27 13.74 21.97
C PRO A 4 -3.43 12.59 21.39
N THR A 5 -4.06 11.48 21.04
CA THR A 5 -3.39 10.33 20.42
C THR A 5 -2.78 10.67 19.06
N GLY A 6 -3.48 11.45 18.22
CA GLY A 6 -2.96 11.83 16.91
C GLY A 6 -1.74 12.73 17.03
N PHE A 7 -1.77 13.66 17.98
CA PHE A 7 -0.66 14.55 18.29
C PHE A 7 0.57 13.77 18.80
N VAL A 8 0.39 12.86 19.75
CA VAL A 8 1.48 12.02 20.29
C VAL A 8 2.11 11.16 19.20
N LEU A 9 1.28 10.51 18.37
CA LEU A 9 1.78 9.70 17.25
C LEU A 9 2.56 10.52 16.22
N ALA A 10 2.13 11.76 15.95
CA ALA A 10 2.83 12.66 15.05
C ALA A 10 4.20 13.05 15.62
N VAL A 11 4.27 13.43 16.91
CA VAL A 11 5.52 13.78 17.59
C VAL A 11 6.49 12.60 17.61
N ASP A 12 6.02 11.39 17.91
CA ASP A 12 6.83 10.17 17.91
C ASP A 12 7.39 9.85 16.52
N ALA A 13 6.58 10.01 15.48
CA ALA A 13 6.99 9.77 14.10
C ALA A 13 8.08 10.76 13.66
N VAL A 14 7.89 12.06 13.94
CA VAL A 14 8.87 13.11 13.61
C VAL A 14 10.16 12.89 14.38
N THR A 15 10.07 12.64 15.69
CA THR A 15 11.25 12.41 16.55
C THR A 15 12.05 11.21 16.08
N ARG A 16 11.38 10.12 15.72
CA ARG A 16 12.04 8.93 15.17
C ARG A 16 12.73 9.23 13.85
N HIS A 17 12.05 9.93 12.93
CA HIS A 17 12.59 10.26 11.62
C HIS A 17 13.86 11.10 11.71
N VAL A 18 13.83 12.19 12.49
CA VAL A 18 14.98 13.10 12.68
C VAL A 18 16.15 12.35 13.32
N ASN A 19 15.90 11.53 14.34
CA ASN A 19 16.97 10.78 14.99
C ASN A 19 17.57 9.70 14.09
N SER A 20 16.78 9.05 13.23
CA SER A 20 17.29 8.07 12.26
C SER A 20 18.06 8.67 11.10
N ALA A 21 17.82 9.94 10.77
CA ALA A 21 18.50 10.64 9.67
C ALA A 21 19.87 11.20 10.06
N ARG A 22 20.27 11.09 11.34
CA ARG A 22 21.59 11.57 11.79
C ARG A 22 22.70 10.72 11.17
N PRO A 23 23.84 11.33 10.82
CA PRO A 23 24.97 10.61 10.21
C PRO A 23 25.50 9.50 11.11
N ASP A 24 25.47 9.68 12.43
CA ASP A 24 25.95 8.71 13.42
C ASP A 24 24.83 7.79 13.95
N ALA A 25 23.64 7.83 13.37
CA ALA A 25 22.53 6.99 13.82
C ALA A 25 22.88 5.50 13.62
N PRO A 26 22.59 4.63 14.61
CA PRO A 26 22.84 3.21 14.44
C PRO A 26 21.98 2.66 13.30
N VAL A 27 22.64 2.14 12.26
CA VAL A 27 21.95 1.50 11.12
C VAL A 27 21.38 0.17 11.60
N ARG A 28 20.05 0.11 11.73
CA ARG A 28 19.34 -1.16 11.92
C ARG A 28 18.92 -1.71 10.57
N PRO A 29 19.26 -2.96 10.24
CA PRO A 29 18.71 -3.59 9.03
C PRO A 29 17.18 -3.64 9.15
N GLU A 30 16.48 -3.27 8.06
CA GLU A 30 15.02 -3.36 8.02
C GLU A 30 14.64 -4.82 8.30
N ARG A 31 13.86 -5.05 9.36
CA ARG A 31 13.36 -6.38 9.64
C ARG A 31 12.43 -6.80 8.51
N PRO A 32 12.55 -8.03 7.98
CA PRO A 32 11.60 -8.53 7.00
C PRO A 32 10.20 -8.46 7.61
N ARG A 33 9.35 -7.59 7.04
CA ARG A 33 7.96 -7.45 7.48
C ARG A 33 7.22 -8.70 7.04
N VAL A 34 6.80 -9.51 8.01
CA VAL A 34 5.93 -10.66 7.74
C VAL A 34 4.62 -10.13 7.20
N ALA A 35 4.36 -10.37 5.91
CA ALA A 35 3.13 -10.00 5.25
C ALA A 35 2.00 -10.94 5.69
N ARG A 36 1.55 -10.81 6.96
CA ARG A 36 0.52 -11.67 7.59
C ARG A 36 -0.79 -11.71 6.81
N LEU A 37 -1.08 -10.66 6.04
CA LEU A 37 -2.27 -10.53 5.20
C LEU A 37 -2.01 -10.83 3.72
N ALA A 38 -0.84 -11.35 3.34
CA ALA A 38 -0.57 -11.74 1.97
C ALA A 38 -1.61 -12.72 1.39
N PRO A 39 -1.99 -13.82 2.08
CA PRO A 39 -2.95 -14.77 1.50
C PRO A 39 -4.34 -14.16 1.34
N THR A 40 -4.79 -13.35 2.31
CA THR A 40 -6.11 -12.70 2.24
C THR A 40 -6.15 -11.62 1.16
N ARG A 41 -5.07 -10.86 0.96
CA ARG A 41 -4.95 -9.89 -0.15
C ARG A 41 -5.00 -10.57 -1.51
N LEU A 42 -4.29 -11.69 -1.69
CA LEU A 42 -4.32 -12.45 -2.94
C LEU A 42 -5.71 -13.03 -3.22
N ALA A 43 -6.37 -13.58 -2.20
CA ALA A 43 -7.75 -14.07 -2.33
C ALA A 43 -8.72 -12.94 -2.72
N ALA A 44 -8.63 -11.79 -2.05
CA ALA A 44 -9.45 -10.62 -2.36
C ALA A 44 -9.19 -10.12 -3.80
N ALA A 45 -7.92 -10.03 -4.22
CA ALA A 45 -7.56 -9.65 -5.58
C ALA A 45 -8.17 -10.59 -6.62
N GLY A 46 -8.16 -11.91 -6.37
CA GLY A 46 -8.78 -12.89 -7.26
C GLY A 46 -10.30 -12.76 -7.34
N VAL A 47 -10.97 -12.49 -6.23
CA VAL A 47 -12.43 -12.23 -6.21
C VAL A 47 -12.76 -10.95 -6.98
N LEU A 48 -12.02 -9.87 -6.75
CA LEU A 48 -12.20 -8.59 -7.44
C LEU A 48 -11.95 -8.73 -8.94
N ARG A 49 -10.95 -9.51 -9.36
CA ARG A 49 -10.69 -9.75 -10.78
C ARG A 49 -11.86 -10.47 -11.45
N ARG A 50 -12.34 -11.55 -10.84
CA ARG A 50 -13.52 -12.27 -11.35
C ARG A 50 -14.77 -11.41 -11.41
N LEU A 51 -14.93 -10.51 -10.43
CA LEU A 51 -16.03 -9.55 -10.43
C LEU A 51 -15.89 -8.57 -11.61
N ALA A 52 -14.69 -8.03 -11.82
CA ALA A 52 -14.40 -7.14 -12.94
C ALA A 52 -14.67 -7.84 -14.28
N ASP A 53 -14.22 -9.08 -14.45
CA ASP A 53 -14.42 -9.85 -15.67
C ASP A 53 -15.92 -10.12 -15.96
N ARG A 54 -16.78 -10.14 -14.93
CA ARG A 54 -18.25 -10.28 -15.11
C ARG A 54 -18.96 -8.97 -15.43
N ILE A 55 -18.47 -7.86 -14.88
CA ILE A 55 -19.10 -6.55 -15.03
C ILE A 55 -18.61 -5.87 -16.31
N GLN A 56 -17.41 -6.19 -16.76
CA GLN A 56 -16.84 -5.56 -17.95
C GLN A 56 -17.69 -5.89 -19.18
N PRO A 57 -18.25 -4.87 -19.85
CA PRO A 57 -18.91 -5.07 -21.14
C PRO A 57 -17.88 -5.60 -22.15
N PRO A 58 -18.31 -6.41 -23.14
CA PRO A 58 -17.41 -6.93 -24.15
C PRO A 58 -16.62 -5.78 -24.80
N PRO A 59 -15.30 -5.93 -24.96
CA PRO A 59 -14.49 -4.88 -25.55
C PRO A 59 -15.03 -4.58 -26.95
N VAL A 60 -15.35 -3.30 -27.20
CA VAL A 60 -15.71 -2.84 -28.54
C VAL A 60 -14.51 -3.16 -29.44
N ALA A 61 -14.73 -4.00 -30.45
CA ALA A 61 -13.69 -4.35 -31.41
C ALA A 61 -13.07 -3.06 -31.95
N ALA A 62 -11.74 -2.96 -31.86
CA ALA A 62 -11.02 -1.81 -32.38
C ALA A 62 -11.40 -1.64 -33.87
N ALA A 63 -11.82 -0.43 -34.24
CA ALA A 63 -12.15 -0.11 -35.62
C ALA A 63 -10.97 -0.53 -36.54
N PRO A 64 -11.26 -1.10 -37.73
CA PRO A 64 -10.20 -1.49 -38.65
C PRO A 64 -9.32 -0.28 -38.93
N ARG A 65 -8.02 -0.43 -38.69
CA ARG A 65 -7.04 0.61 -39.02
C ARG A 65 -6.99 0.73 -40.53
N CYS A 66 -7.33 1.89 -41.08
CA CYS A 66 -7.09 2.19 -42.47
C CYS A 66 -5.57 2.16 -42.71
N SER A 67 -5.14 1.33 -43.65
CA SER A 67 -3.77 1.27 -44.20
C SER A 67 -3.54 2.38 -45.20
#